data_AF-A0A2D9Z3N8-F1
#
_entry.id   AF-A0A2D9Z3N8-F1
#
_cell.length_a   1.000
_cell.length_b   1.000
_cell.length_c   1.000
_cell.angle_alpha   90.00
_cell.angle_beta   90.00
_cell.angle_gamma   90.00
#
_symmetry.space_group_name_H-M   'P 1'
#
loop_
_entity.id
_entity.type
_entity.pdbx_description
1 polymer ?
#
loop_
_entity_poly.entity_id
_entity_poly.type
_entity_poly.pdbx_seq_one_letter_code
_entity_poly.pdbx_strand_id
1 'polypeptide(L)'
;MTIYSYLNPISKNSSGVKMSKKNVSDKFLNSAKFSHEIENLVKSSNGLISYIEAVTTYCSENEIEIETVPKLLSKPLKERLRHEAMRLNYMKKSSKGVLPL
;
A
#
# COMPACT_ATOMS: atom_id res chain seq x y z
N MET A 1 10.83 -1.92 -43.65
CA MET A 1 9.67 -1.91 -42.74
C MET A 1 10.18 -2.32 -41.35
N THR A 2 10.58 -1.33 -40.56
CA THR A 2 10.87 -1.46 -39.11
C THR A 2 9.56 -1.79 -38.40
N ILE A 3 9.49 -2.62 -37.35
CA ILE A 3 9.69 -2.23 -35.93
C ILE A 3 9.74 -3.43 -34.93
N TYR A 4 10.06 -4.66 -35.33
CA TYR A 4 10.18 -5.76 -34.35
C TYR A 4 11.55 -5.74 -33.63
N SER A 5 11.66 -4.93 -32.58
CA SER A 5 12.70 -5.09 -31.56
C SER A 5 12.26 -4.47 -30.23
N TYR A 6 11.42 -5.16 -29.48
CA TYR A 6 11.30 -4.91 -28.04
C TYR A 6 12.02 -6.01 -27.27
N LEU A 7 13.31 -5.77 -27.10
CA LEU A 7 14.14 -6.36 -26.05
C LEU A 7 13.73 -5.73 -24.72
N ASN A 8 13.27 -6.55 -23.78
CA ASN A 8 13.58 -6.38 -22.36
C ASN A 8 14.54 -7.53 -22.00
N PRO A 9 15.42 -7.43 -21.00
CA PRO A 9 15.36 -6.52 -19.85
C PRO A 9 16.74 -5.93 -19.47
N ILE A 10 16.83 -4.63 -19.18
CA ILE A 10 17.97 -4.14 -18.39
C ILE A 10 17.46 -3.18 -17.32
N SER A 11 17.19 -3.78 -16.17
CA SER A 11 17.28 -3.13 -14.86
C SER A 11 18.62 -2.41 -14.79
N LYS A 12 18.60 -1.09 -14.98
CA LYS A 12 19.74 -0.22 -14.66
C LYS A 12 19.49 0.56 -13.38
N ASN A 13 20.11 0.03 -12.32
CA ASN A 13 21.02 0.73 -11.42
C ASN A 13 20.43 1.77 -10.44
N SER A 14 20.34 1.37 -9.17
CA SER A 14 20.93 2.18 -8.09
C SER A 14 21.83 1.29 -7.25
N SER A 15 23.08 1.18 -7.68
CA SER A 15 24.14 0.51 -6.94
C SER A 15 24.63 1.40 -5.80
N GLY A 16 24.43 0.94 -4.58
CA GLY A 16 25.49 0.95 -3.57
C GLY A 16 25.44 2.05 -2.51
N VAL A 17 24.77 1.76 -1.38
CA VAL A 17 25.38 1.91 -0.04
C VAL A 17 24.86 0.76 0.84
N LYS A 18 25.70 -0.26 1.08
CA LYS A 18 25.50 -1.22 2.16
C LYS A 18 25.96 -0.57 3.47
N MET A 19 25.08 0.23 4.06
CA MET A 19 25.23 0.65 5.46
C MET A 19 24.71 -0.48 6.34
N SER A 20 25.48 -0.87 7.36
CA SER A 20 25.12 -1.85 8.40
C SER A 20 23.88 -1.38 9.17
N LYS A 21 22.70 -1.63 8.60
CA LYS A 21 21.37 -1.16 9.05
C LYS A 21 20.74 -2.00 10.14
N LYS A 22 21.50 -2.77 10.93
CA LYS A 22 20.88 -3.77 11.83
C LYS A 22 20.23 -3.18 13.09
N ASN A 23 20.47 -1.91 13.43
CA ASN A 23 20.02 -1.33 14.71
C ASN A 23 19.26 0.00 14.60
N VAL A 24 19.11 0.58 13.41
CA VAL A 24 18.39 1.86 13.20
C VAL A 24 17.03 1.65 12.52
N SER A 25 16.84 0.50 11.86
CA SER A 25 15.61 0.15 11.12
C SER A 25 14.37 -0.06 11.99
N ASP A 26 14.57 -0.23 13.29
CA ASP A 26 13.53 -0.76 14.18
C ASP A 26 12.63 0.35 14.71
N LYS A 27 13.07 1.62 14.62
CA LYS A 27 12.30 2.78 15.06
C LYS A 27 11.61 3.58 13.96
N PHE A 28 11.98 3.41 12.69
CA PHE A 28 11.44 4.24 11.61
C PHE A 28 10.37 3.52 10.79
N LEU A 29 9.13 3.97 10.95
CA LEU A 29 8.01 3.66 10.07
C LEU A 29 8.12 4.53 8.81
N ASN A 30 8.56 3.92 7.71
CA ASN A 30 8.52 4.51 6.38
C ASN A 30 7.30 3.97 5.62
N SER A 31 6.74 4.75 4.69
CA SER A 31 5.62 4.35 3.83
C SER A 31 5.87 3.04 3.08
N ALA A 32 7.10 2.81 2.63
CA ALA A 32 7.49 1.57 1.96
C ALA A 32 7.48 0.37 2.93
N LYS A 33 7.99 0.54 4.15
CA LYS A 33 8.00 -0.51 5.18
C LYS A 33 6.56 -0.83 5.59
N PHE A 34 5.76 0.20 5.89
CA PHE A 34 4.34 0.07 6.20
C PHE A 34 3.59 -0.73 5.14
N SER A 35 3.77 -0.36 3.86
CA SER A 35 3.10 -1.09 2.76
C SER A 35 3.52 -2.56 2.69
N HIS A 36 4.78 -2.87 2.99
CA HIS A 36 5.27 -4.24 3.00
C HIS A 36 4.72 -5.05 4.18
N GLU A 37 4.67 -4.47 5.38
CA GLU A 37 4.10 -5.13 6.56
C GLU A 37 2.62 -5.46 6.36
N ILE A 38 1.83 -4.53 5.79
CA ILE A 38 0.42 -4.78 5.48
C ILE A 38 0.25 -5.94 4.49
N GLU A 39 1.03 -5.97 3.41
CA GLU A 39 0.97 -7.07 2.44
C GLU A 39 1.40 -8.41 3.05
N ASN A 40 2.38 -8.39 3.98
CA ASN A 40 2.80 -9.58 4.70
C ASN A 40 1.72 -10.07 5.68
N LEU A 41 1.05 -9.16 6.38
CA LEU A 41 -0.01 -9.48 7.33
C LEU A 41 -1.23 -10.13 6.64
N VAL A 42 -1.61 -9.63 5.46
CA VAL A 42 -2.69 -10.23 4.65
C VAL A 42 -2.30 -11.63 4.17
N LYS A 43 -1.04 -11.82 3.74
CA LYS A 43 -0.53 -13.11 3.27
C LYS A 43 -0.39 -14.14 4.38
N SER A 44 0.13 -13.74 5.54
CA SER A 44 0.29 -14.62 6.71
C SER A 44 -1.05 -15.09 7.26
N SER A 45 -2.09 -14.29 7.05
CA SER A 45 -3.47 -14.63 7.42
C SER A 45 -4.22 -15.42 6.35
N ASN A 46 -3.53 -15.90 5.30
CA ASN A 46 -4.10 -16.68 4.20
C ASN A 46 -5.33 -16.01 3.54
N GLY A 47 -5.40 -14.68 3.55
CA GLY A 47 -6.55 -13.93 3.00
C GLY A 47 -7.81 -13.94 3.86
N LEU A 48 -7.74 -14.39 5.11
CA LEU A 48 -8.85 -14.31 6.08
C LEU A 48 -9.16 -12.85 6.47
N ILE A 49 -8.14 -11.99 6.45
CA ILE A 49 -8.28 -10.56 6.75
C ILE A 49 -8.24 -9.73 5.45
N SER A 50 -9.09 -8.70 5.38
CA SER A 50 -9.03 -7.69 4.32
C SER A 50 -7.86 -6.71 4.57
N TYR A 51 -7.45 -5.99 3.52
CA TYR A 51 -6.49 -4.89 3.63
C TYR A 51 -6.92 -3.82 4.65
N ILE A 52 -8.23 -3.57 4.81
CA ILE A 52 -8.74 -2.59 5.77
C ILE A 52 -8.49 -3.08 7.21
N GLU A 53 -8.83 -4.34 7.50
CA GLU A 53 -8.59 -4.97 8.81
C GLU A 53 -7.10 -5.05 9.11
N ALA A 54 -6.28 -5.43 8.12
CA ALA A 54 -4.83 -5.49 8.27
C ALA A 54 -4.23 -4.14 8.69
N VAL A 55 -4.72 -3.03 8.14
CA VAL A 55 -4.28 -1.68 8.53
C VAL A 55 -4.67 -1.36 9.96
N THR A 56 -5.92 -1.65 10.37
CA THR A 56 -6.41 -1.41 11.73
C THR A 56 -5.66 -2.24 12.77
N THR A 57 -5.44 -3.53 12.50
CA THR A 57 -4.66 -4.42 13.36
C THR A 57 -3.23 -3.94 13.52
N TYR A 58 -2.56 -3.61 12.41
CA TYR A 58 -1.19 -3.11 12.44
C TYR A 58 -1.06 -1.80 13.24
N CYS A 59 -2.02 -0.87 13.09
CA CYS A 59 -2.01 0.37 13.85
C CYS A 59 -2.25 0.13 15.35
N SER A 60 -3.09 -0.85 15.70
CA SER A 60 -3.38 -1.22 17.09
C SER A 60 -2.16 -1.87 17.76
N GLU A 61 -1.48 -2.79 17.06
CA GLU A 61 -0.31 -3.51 17.58
C GLU A 61 0.93 -2.63 17.75
N ASN A 62 1.08 -1.61 16.88
CA ASN A 62 2.24 -0.71 16.88
C ASN A 62 1.94 0.65 17.55
N GLU A 63 0.77 0.80 18.18
CA GLU A 63 0.30 2.04 18.83
C GLU A 63 0.42 3.27 17.91
N ILE A 64 0.06 3.12 16.63
CA ILE A 64 0.12 4.19 15.64
C ILE A 64 -1.19 4.97 15.65
N GLU A 65 -1.10 6.30 15.79
CA GLU A 65 -2.26 7.18 15.70
C GLU A 65 -2.84 7.20 14.28
N ILE A 66 -4.15 6.99 14.18
CA ILE A 66 -4.88 6.86 12.89
C ILE A 66 -4.71 8.10 12.00
N GLU A 67 -4.60 9.28 12.60
CA GLU A 67 -4.39 10.56 11.88
C GLU A 67 -3.09 10.59 11.07
N THR A 68 -2.10 9.76 11.44
CA THR A 68 -0.80 9.69 10.75
C THR A 68 -0.80 8.69 9.59
N VAL A 69 -1.74 7.75 9.56
CA VAL A 69 -1.84 6.68 8.57
C VAL A 69 -1.93 7.20 7.12
N PRO A 70 -2.71 8.25 6.79
CA PRO A 70 -2.78 8.78 5.43
C PRO A 70 -1.43 9.23 4.84
N LYS A 71 -0.46 9.58 5.70
CA LYS A 71 0.90 9.96 5.30
C LYS A 71 1.80 8.75 5.05
N LEU A 72 1.51 7.62 5.71
CA LEU A 72 2.26 6.37 5.60
C LEU A 72 1.76 5.50 4.43
N LEU A 73 0.53 5.69 3.97
CA LEU A 73 -0.02 4.92 2.86
C LEU A 73 0.58 5.35 1.51
N SER A 74 1.17 4.39 0.80
CA SER A 74 1.63 4.57 -0.58
C SER A 74 0.44 4.72 -1.54
N LYS A 75 0.63 5.38 -2.69
CA LYS A 75 -0.40 5.53 -3.74
C LYS A 75 -1.10 4.21 -4.11
N PRO A 76 -0.39 3.09 -4.39
CA PRO A 76 -1.05 1.83 -4.72
C PRO A 76 -1.89 1.26 -3.57
N LEU A 77 -1.43 1.41 -2.32
CA LEU A 77 -2.15 0.89 -1.16
C LEU A 77 -3.43 1.70 -0.88
N LYS A 78 -3.40 3.03 -1.09
CA LYS A 78 -4.61 3.87 -1.04
C LYS A 78 -5.67 3.43 -2.03
N GLU A 79 -5.26 3.10 -3.26
CA GLU A 79 -6.20 2.63 -4.29
C GLU A 79 -6.81 1.28 -3.91
N ARG A 80 -6.00 0.33 -3.40
CA ARG A 80 -6.51 -0.94 -2.91
C ARG A 80 -7.51 -0.78 -1.77
N LEU A 81 -7.20 0.07 -0.79
CA LEU A 81 -8.11 0.36 0.33
C LEU A 81 -9.42 0.99 -0.15
N ARG A 82 -9.35 1.91 -1.13
CA ARG A 82 -10.54 2.52 -1.73
C ARG A 82 -11.41 1.46 -2.43
N HIS A 83 -10.80 0.60 -3.22
CA HIS A 83 -11.49 -0.48 -3.92
C HIS A 83 -12.18 -1.45 -2.94
N GLU A 84 -11.49 -1.86 -1.88
CA GLU A 84 -12.06 -2.68 -0.80
C GLU A 84 -13.21 -1.96 -0.10
N ALA A 85 -13.05 -0.68 0.26
CA ALA A 85 -14.08 0.11 0.92
C ALA A 85 -15.32 0.29 0.04
N MET A 86 -15.15 0.41 -1.27
CA MET A 86 -16.25 0.44 -2.23
C MET A 86 -16.96 -0.92 -2.30
N ARG A 87 -16.21 -2.04 -2.34
CA ARG A 87 -16.78 -3.40 -2.37
C ARG A 87 -17.58 -3.71 -1.11
N LEU A 88 -17.11 -3.23 0.05
CA LEU A 88 -17.73 -3.41 1.36
C LEU A 88 -18.78 -2.35 1.70
N ASN A 89 -19.09 -1.42 0.78
CA ASN A 89 -20.06 -0.33 0.99
C ASN A 89 -19.74 0.61 2.18
N TYR A 90 -18.46 0.79 2.51
CA TYR A 90 -18.02 1.73 3.55
C TYR A 90 -17.96 3.18 3.06
N MET A 91 -18.01 3.41 1.75
CA MET A 91 -18.07 4.75 1.17
C MET A 91 -19.51 5.13 0.85
N LYS A 92 -19.87 6.38 1.13
CA LYS A 92 -21.15 6.94 0.68
C LYS A 92 -21.21 6.87 -0.84
N LYS A 93 -22.36 6.46 -1.38
CA LYS A 93 -22.63 6.51 -2.82
C LYS A 93 -22.48 7.96 -3.28
N SER A 94 -21.63 8.21 -4.28
CA SER A 94 -21.61 9.51 -4.94
C SER A 94 -22.97 9.77 -5.57
N SER A 95 -23.49 10.99 -5.42
CA SER A 95 -24.72 11.38 -6.13
C SER A 95 -24.45 11.28 -7.63
N LYS A 96 -25.31 10.57 -8.35
CA LYS A 96 -25.31 10.66 -9.81
C LYS A 96 -25.86 12.04 -10.13
N GLY A 97 -24.97 13.00 -10.45
CA GLY A 97 -25.39 14.26 -11.04
C GLY A 97 -26.09 13.92 -12.33
N VAL A 98 -27.41 14.05 -12.34
CA VAL A 98 -28.20 13.82 -13.55
C VAL A 98 -28.05 15.08 -14.38
N LEU A 99 -27.58 14.94 -15.62
CA LEU A 99 -27.62 16.05 -16.56
C LEU A 99 -29.10 16.39 -16.78
N PRO A 100 -29.56 17.61 -16.48
CA PRO A 100 -30.92 18.02 -16.84
C PRO A 100 -31.00 17.99 -18.37
N LEU A 101 -31.82 17.07 -18.90
CA LEU A 101 -32.18 17.01 -20.31
C LEU A 101 -33.44 17.83 -20.56
#